data_AF-A0A4V1V1C8-F1
#
_entry.id   AF-A0A4V1V1C8-F1
#
_cell.length_a   1.000
_cell.length_b   1.000
_cell.length_c   1.000
_cell.angle_alpha   90.00
_cell.angle_beta   90.00
_cell.angle_gamma   90.00
#
_symmetry.space_group_name_H-M   'P 1'
#
loop_
_entity.id
_entity.type
_entity.pdbx_description
1 polymer ?
#
loop_
_entity_poly.entity_id
_entity_poly.type
_entity_poly.pdbx_seq_one_letter_code
_entity_poly.pdbx_strand_id
1 'polypeptide(L)'
;IDSGPVSNHLGFGTVDGETLVYVTIGGENVVKVYRPGETTQLVATIPVGALPHGIWGSEDGSRIFVGLENGDKVDVIDTAKQKVVAEIPIGQAPQALVFVPGAVPDGAGTQNLMPLKTGPENLTLSLKAPEGATGSGMVVSRNLGLVDTIDVSIAKLKPMTEYGVFFEGQDEPVVVLKTNDKGAGMASSIGPVRTIGAPREPTAGKEPRLVVVEGLKGTASPVLASR
;
A
#
# COMPACT_ATOMS: atom_id res chain seq x y z
N ILE A 1 2.29 19.05 -13.96
CA ILE A 1 1.02 18.34 -13.67
C ILE A 1 0.96 18.02 -12.19
N ASP A 2 -0.18 18.24 -11.54
CA ASP A 2 -0.44 17.68 -10.22
C ASP A 2 -0.99 16.27 -10.42
N SER A 3 -0.18 15.26 -10.13
CA SER A 3 -0.54 13.84 -10.30
C SER A 3 -1.31 13.29 -9.10
N GLY A 4 -1.26 13.95 -7.94
CA GLY A 4 -1.90 13.50 -6.71
C GLY A 4 -0.92 12.98 -5.65
N PRO A 5 -1.43 12.68 -4.45
CA PRO A 5 -0.62 12.34 -3.29
C PRO A 5 0.06 10.97 -3.44
N VAL A 6 1.30 10.87 -2.94
CA VAL A 6 2.10 9.63 -2.98
C VAL A 6 2.23 9.11 -4.42
N SER A 7 2.60 9.99 -5.35
CA SER A 7 2.97 9.60 -6.71
C SER A 7 4.28 8.81 -6.66
N ASN A 8 4.30 7.59 -7.21
CA ASN A 8 5.45 6.68 -7.13
C ASN A 8 6.19 6.55 -8.48
N HIS A 9 5.85 5.55 -9.29
CA HIS A 9 6.53 5.26 -10.55
C HIS A 9 5.69 5.67 -11.77
N LEU A 10 6.35 5.75 -12.92
CA LEU A 10 5.70 5.82 -14.22
C LEU A 10 6.14 4.67 -15.11
N GLY A 11 5.26 4.27 -16.01
CA GLY A 11 5.50 3.28 -17.06
C GLY A 11 4.88 3.73 -18.37
N PHE A 12 5.21 3.05 -19.46
CA PHE A 12 4.72 3.36 -20.79
C PHE A 12 3.96 2.17 -21.37
N GLY A 13 2.89 2.47 -22.09
CA GLY A 13 2.14 1.47 -22.87
C GLY A 13 1.70 2.06 -24.20
N THR A 14 1.63 1.22 -25.23
CA THR A 14 1.19 1.62 -26.57
C THR A 14 -0.26 1.19 -26.79
N VAL A 15 -1.13 2.14 -27.11
CA VAL A 15 -2.56 1.91 -27.38
C VAL A 15 -2.89 2.52 -28.73
N ASP A 16 -3.35 1.71 -29.68
CA ASP A 16 -3.69 2.15 -31.04
C ASP A 16 -2.57 2.94 -31.75
N GLY A 17 -1.31 2.56 -31.49
CA GLY A 17 -0.12 3.22 -32.04
C GLY A 17 0.32 4.48 -31.29
N GLU A 18 -0.38 4.88 -30.23
CA GLU A 18 -0.03 6.00 -29.38
C GLU A 18 0.66 5.54 -28.08
N THR A 19 1.75 6.21 -27.69
CA THR A 19 2.41 5.98 -26.40
C THR A 19 1.71 6.79 -25.30
N LEU A 20 1.20 6.09 -24.29
CA LEU A 20 0.61 6.66 -23.08
C LEU A 20 1.54 6.46 -21.88
N VAL A 21 1.49 7.39 -20.93
CA VAL A 21 2.24 7.36 -19.67
C VAL A 21 1.30 6.98 -18.53
N TYR A 22 1.60 5.90 -17.84
CA TYR A 22 0.84 5.40 -16.69
C TYR A 22 1.59 5.77 -15.42
N VAL A 23 0.92 6.43 -14.47
CA VAL A 23 1.54 6.91 -13.22
C VAL A 23 0.77 6.34 -12.03
N THR A 24 1.46 5.64 -11.14
CA THR A 24 0.87 5.07 -9.91
C THR A 24 0.71 6.14 -8.84
N ILE A 25 -0.51 6.30 -8.32
CA ILE A 25 -0.85 7.29 -7.29
C ILE A 25 -1.28 6.54 -6.02
N GLY A 26 -0.32 6.33 -5.12
CA GLY A 26 -0.50 5.54 -3.91
C GLY A 26 -1.60 6.06 -3.00
N GLY A 27 -1.69 7.37 -2.82
CA GLY A 27 -2.62 8.00 -1.89
C GLY A 27 -4.09 7.96 -2.35
N GLU A 28 -4.33 7.61 -3.61
CA GLU A 28 -5.66 7.49 -4.21
C GLU A 28 -6.02 6.05 -4.59
N ASN A 29 -5.06 5.11 -4.54
CA ASN A 29 -5.21 3.74 -5.07
C ASN A 29 -5.64 3.71 -6.54
N VAL A 30 -5.00 4.55 -7.36
CA VAL A 30 -5.27 4.62 -8.81
C VAL A 30 -3.99 4.62 -9.62
N VAL A 31 -4.12 4.25 -10.89
CA VAL A 31 -3.16 4.61 -11.95
C VAL A 31 -3.78 5.70 -12.80
N LYS A 32 -3.11 6.86 -12.89
CA LYS A 32 -3.50 7.94 -13.81
C LYS A 32 -2.75 7.80 -15.12
N VAL A 33 -3.49 7.90 -16.22
CA VAL A 33 -2.95 7.69 -17.57
C VAL A 33 -2.94 9.01 -18.30
N TYR A 34 -1.80 9.35 -18.87
CA TYR A 34 -1.56 10.61 -19.53
C TYR A 34 -1.13 10.41 -20.96
N ARG A 35 -1.67 11.26 -21.84
CA ARG A 35 -1.17 11.45 -23.20
C ARG A 35 -0.07 12.52 -23.18
N PRO A 36 1.17 12.20 -23.59
CA PRO A 36 2.23 13.18 -23.72
C PRO A 36 1.99 14.06 -24.97
N GLY A 37 2.49 15.30 -24.93
CA GLY A 37 2.36 16.30 -25.98
C GLY A 37 2.87 17.66 -25.50
N GLU A 38 2.64 18.73 -26.26
CA GLU A 38 2.96 20.10 -25.82
C GLU A 38 2.31 20.42 -24.46
N THR A 39 1.10 19.91 -24.26
CA THR A 39 0.43 19.87 -22.95
C THR A 39 0.06 18.43 -22.62
N THR A 40 0.51 17.94 -21.48
CA THR A 40 0.15 16.62 -20.98
C THR A 40 -1.34 16.56 -20.62
N GLN A 41 -2.07 15.60 -21.18
CA GLN A 41 -3.50 15.44 -20.94
C GLN A 41 -3.78 14.18 -20.12
N LEU A 42 -4.59 14.29 -19.06
CA LEU A 42 -5.10 13.11 -18.35
C LEU A 42 -6.19 12.46 -19.20
N VAL A 43 -6.03 11.18 -19.54
CA VAL A 43 -6.93 10.45 -20.43
C VAL A 43 -7.70 9.33 -19.73
N ALA A 44 -7.18 8.80 -18.62
CA ALA A 44 -7.88 7.83 -17.80
C ALA A 44 -7.42 7.89 -16.33
N THR A 45 -8.28 7.42 -15.44
CA THR A 45 -7.96 7.13 -14.03
C THR A 45 -8.50 5.75 -13.72
N ILE A 46 -7.58 4.82 -13.43
CA ILE A 46 -7.87 3.40 -13.30
C ILE A 46 -7.79 3.03 -11.83
N PRO A 47 -8.89 2.61 -11.19
CA PRO A 47 -8.84 2.05 -9.84
C PRO A 47 -7.98 0.78 -9.82
N VAL A 48 -7.12 0.67 -8.82
CA VAL A 48 -6.26 -0.49 -8.55
C VAL A 48 -6.30 -0.82 -7.05
N GLY A 49 -5.59 -1.87 -6.64
CA GLY A 49 -5.46 -2.23 -5.23
C GLY A 49 -4.65 -1.23 -4.39
N ALA A 50 -4.39 -1.63 -3.14
CA ALA A 50 -3.82 -0.75 -2.12
C ALA A 50 -2.36 -0.35 -2.40
N LEU A 51 -2.10 0.96 -2.37
CA LEU A 51 -0.79 1.59 -2.51
C LEU A 51 -0.02 1.12 -3.77
N PRO A 52 -0.50 1.44 -4.99
CA PRO A 52 0.25 1.11 -6.20
C PRO A 52 1.62 1.79 -6.20
N HIS A 53 2.65 1.02 -6.54
CA HIS A 53 4.05 1.43 -6.46
C HIS A 53 4.82 1.15 -7.75
N GLY A 54 5.47 -0.01 -7.87
CA GLY A 54 6.22 -0.38 -9.08
C GLY A 54 5.28 -0.60 -10.26
N ILE A 55 5.68 -0.17 -11.46
CA ILE A 55 4.88 -0.32 -12.68
C ILE A 55 5.77 -0.70 -13.86
N TRP A 56 5.29 -1.61 -14.72
CA TRP A 56 6.03 -2.02 -15.92
C TRP A 56 5.10 -2.49 -17.04
N GLY A 57 5.43 -2.20 -18.30
CA GLY A 57 4.64 -2.60 -19.47
C GLY A 57 5.11 -3.91 -20.12
N SER A 58 4.19 -4.65 -20.73
CA SER A 58 4.55 -5.77 -21.62
C SER A 58 5.29 -5.27 -22.86
N GLU A 59 6.06 -6.16 -23.50
CA GLU A 59 6.81 -5.83 -24.73
C GLU A 59 5.90 -5.33 -25.86
N ASP A 60 4.71 -5.92 -26.01
CA ASP A 60 3.72 -5.53 -27.01
C ASP A 60 2.86 -4.31 -26.60
N GLY A 61 3.08 -3.76 -25.39
CA GLY A 61 2.31 -2.65 -24.84
C GLY A 61 0.85 -2.96 -24.50
N SER A 62 0.39 -4.21 -24.67
CA SER A 62 -1.01 -4.59 -24.44
C SER A 62 -1.39 -4.72 -22.96
N ARG A 63 -0.40 -4.78 -22.07
CA ARG A 63 -0.56 -4.91 -20.62
C ARG A 63 0.35 -3.96 -19.86
N ILE A 64 -0.15 -3.50 -18.70
CA ILE A 64 0.62 -2.79 -17.69
C ILE A 64 0.48 -3.57 -16.38
N PHE A 65 1.59 -3.89 -15.74
CA PHE A 65 1.67 -4.60 -14.46
C PHE A 65 1.97 -3.59 -13.36
N VAL A 66 1.19 -3.63 -12.27
CA VAL A 66 1.28 -2.68 -11.16
C VAL A 66 1.47 -3.44 -9.86
N GLY A 67 2.63 -3.27 -9.22
CA GLY A 67 2.90 -3.80 -7.90
C GLY A 67 2.14 -3.01 -6.84
N LEU A 68 1.38 -3.72 -6.00
CA LEU A 68 0.59 -3.16 -4.92
C LEU A 68 1.33 -3.35 -3.59
N GLU A 69 2.01 -2.31 -3.12
CA GLU A 69 2.91 -2.39 -1.97
C GLU A 69 2.17 -2.81 -0.68
N ASN A 70 0.93 -2.35 -0.50
CA ASN A 70 0.10 -2.70 0.65
C ASN A 70 -0.97 -3.76 0.32
N GLY A 71 -1.03 -4.18 -0.95
CA GLY A 71 -1.94 -5.21 -1.44
C GLY A 71 -1.30 -6.58 -1.66
N ASP A 72 0.03 -6.68 -1.60
CA ASP A 72 0.82 -7.92 -1.82
C ASP A 72 0.46 -8.68 -3.10
N LYS A 73 0.15 -7.93 -4.12
CA LYS A 73 -0.35 -8.42 -5.41
C LYS A 73 0.22 -7.59 -6.55
N VAL A 74 0.08 -8.12 -7.74
CA VAL A 74 0.25 -7.36 -8.98
C VAL A 74 -1.09 -7.26 -9.69
N ASP A 75 -1.56 -6.04 -9.91
CA ASP A 75 -2.69 -5.79 -10.81
C ASP A 75 -2.19 -5.77 -12.26
N VAL A 76 -2.97 -6.38 -13.15
CA VAL A 76 -2.72 -6.39 -14.59
C VAL A 76 -3.78 -5.54 -15.28
N ILE A 77 -3.35 -4.44 -15.88
CA ILE A 77 -4.20 -3.53 -16.65
C ILE A 77 -4.14 -3.91 -18.13
N ASP A 78 -5.31 -4.03 -18.76
CA ASP A 78 -5.46 -4.07 -20.23
C ASP A 78 -5.43 -2.63 -20.75
N THR A 79 -4.43 -2.31 -21.58
CA THR A 79 -4.17 -0.93 -22.02
C THR A 79 -5.20 -0.43 -23.02
N ALA A 80 -5.80 -1.30 -23.84
CA ALA A 80 -6.88 -0.92 -24.74
C ALA A 80 -8.17 -0.60 -23.98
N LYS A 81 -8.47 -1.39 -22.94
CA LYS A 81 -9.69 -1.20 -22.13
C LYS A 81 -9.51 -0.23 -20.96
N GLN A 82 -8.27 0.17 -20.64
CA GLN A 82 -7.91 1.02 -19.51
C GLN A 82 -8.51 0.52 -18.19
N LYS A 83 -8.39 -0.78 -17.92
CA LYS A 83 -8.94 -1.40 -16.71
C LYS A 83 -8.12 -2.59 -16.23
N VAL A 84 -8.18 -2.85 -14.93
CA VAL A 84 -7.66 -4.10 -14.34
C VAL A 84 -8.44 -5.29 -14.90
N VAL A 85 -7.71 -6.33 -15.33
CA VAL A 85 -8.27 -7.57 -15.90
C VAL A 85 -7.79 -8.83 -15.18
N ALA A 86 -6.76 -8.73 -14.35
CA ALA A 86 -6.30 -9.83 -13.52
C ALA A 86 -5.55 -9.30 -12.29
N GLU A 87 -5.51 -10.13 -11.24
CA GLU A 87 -4.64 -9.97 -10.08
C GLU A 87 -3.71 -11.19 -10.01
N ILE A 88 -2.42 -10.96 -9.74
CA ILE A 88 -1.44 -12.02 -9.55
C ILE A 88 -0.99 -12.00 -8.08
N PRO A 89 -1.24 -13.08 -7.31
CA PRO A 89 -0.71 -13.17 -5.95
C PRO A 89 0.80 -13.30 -6.00
N ILE A 90 1.48 -12.54 -5.15
CA ILE A 90 2.94 -12.56 -5.04
C ILE A 90 3.34 -12.59 -3.55
N GLY A 91 4.64 -12.42 -3.27
CA GLY A 91 5.11 -12.17 -1.92
C GLY A 91 4.69 -10.79 -1.40
N GLN A 92 5.48 -10.26 -0.48
CA GLN A 92 5.11 -9.03 0.23
C GLN A 92 5.75 -7.79 -0.40
N ALA A 93 5.02 -6.68 -0.34
CA ALA A 93 5.52 -5.33 -0.62
C ALA A 93 6.29 -5.20 -1.96
N PRO A 94 5.68 -5.50 -3.11
CA PRO A 94 6.31 -5.26 -4.41
C PRO A 94 6.70 -3.79 -4.57
N GLN A 95 7.99 -3.54 -4.77
CA GLN A 95 8.53 -2.18 -4.96
C GLN A 95 8.77 -1.86 -6.43
N ALA A 96 9.45 -2.76 -7.14
CA ALA A 96 9.79 -2.64 -8.55
C ALA A 96 9.38 -3.90 -9.31
N LEU A 97 9.09 -3.73 -10.60
CA LEU A 97 8.73 -4.82 -11.51
C LEU A 97 9.65 -4.75 -12.74
N VAL A 98 9.94 -5.91 -13.32
CA VAL A 98 10.60 -6.02 -14.62
C VAL A 98 9.86 -7.09 -15.42
N PHE A 99 9.47 -6.73 -16.65
CA PHE A 99 8.97 -7.70 -17.62
C PHE A 99 10.13 -8.19 -18.49
N VAL A 100 10.31 -9.50 -18.59
CA VAL A 100 11.37 -10.12 -19.40
C VAL A 100 10.71 -10.95 -20.51
N PRO A 101 10.67 -10.46 -21.75
CA PRO A 101 10.11 -11.22 -22.87
C PRO A 101 10.94 -12.47 -23.14
N GLY A 102 10.28 -13.56 -23.51
CA GLY A 102 10.96 -14.82 -23.86
C GLY A 102 11.75 -15.46 -22.71
N ALA A 103 11.49 -15.10 -21.44
CA ALA A 103 12.19 -15.65 -20.29
C ALA A 103 12.07 -17.19 -20.17
N VAL A 104 11.00 -17.74 -20.73
CA VAL A 104 10.74 -19.18 -20.82
C VAL A 104 10.60 -19.54 -22.31
N PRO A 105 11.70 -19.87 -23.00
CA PRO A 105 11.65 -20.23 -24.42
C PRO A 105 10.95 -21.57 -24.65
N ASP A 106 11.09 -22.52 -23.70
CA ASP A 106 10.51 -23.86 -23.77
C ASP A 106 10.13 -24.38 -22.38
N GLY A 107 9.18 -25.33 -22.32
CA GLY A 107 8.76 -26.01 -21.09
C GLY A 107 7.83 -25.18 -20.19
N ALA A 108 7.72 -25.57 -18.92
CA ALA A 108 6.76 -24.96 -17.99
C ALA A 108 7.22 -23.61 -17.40
N GLY A 109 8.52 -23.31 -17.44
CA GLY A 109 9.08 -22.06 -16.89
C GLY A 109 9.09 -21.97 -15.37
N THR A 110 8.75 -23.06 -14.67
CA THR A 110 8.66 -23.14 -13.21
C THR A 110 9.82 -23.90 -12.59
N GLN A 111 10.82 -24.29 -13.37
CA GLN A 111 12.00 -24.97 -12.87
C GLN A 111 12.72 -24.07 -11.85
N ASN A 112 13.00 -24.59 -10.65
CA ASN A 112 13.59 -23.87 -9.53
C ASN A 112 12.71 -22.79 -8.89
N LEU A 113 11.42 -22.70 -9.25
CA LEU A 113 10.46 -21.91 -8.50
C LEU A 113 9.86 -22.76 -7.37
N MET A 114 9.54 -22.11 -6.26
CA MET A 114 8.69 -22.69 -5.23
C MET A 114 7.32 -22.04 -5.28
N PRO A 115 6.22 -22.78 -4.98
CA PRO A 115 4.92 -22.16 -4.78
C PRO A 115 5.01 -21.05 -3.73
N LEU A 116 4.24 -20.00 -3.93
CA LEU A 116 4.08 -18.96 -2.93
C LEU A 116 3.63 -19.62 -1.62
N LYS A 117 4.42 -19.44 -0.55
CA LYS A 117 4.05 -19.97 0.77
C LYS A 117 2.77 -19.26 1.21
N THR A 118 1.76 -20.04 1.59
CA THR A 118 0.57 -19.55 2.30
C THR A 118 0.97 -19.22 3.74
N GLY A 119 1.75 -18.16 3.92
CA GLY A 119 2.01 -17.56 5.23
C GLY A 119 0.90 -16.57 5.58
N PRO A 120 0.80 -16.10 6.84
CA PRO A 120 -0.10 -15.01 7.15
C PRO A 120 0.29 -13.81 6.28
N GLU A 121 -0.63 -13.42 5.39
CA GLU A 121 -0.54 -12.25 4.52
C GLU A 121 -0.19 -11.00 5.35
N ASN A 122 0.34 -9.96 4.71
CA ASN A 122 0.47 -8.70 5.43
C ASN A 122 -0.90 -8.30 5.97
N LEU A 123 -0.94 -7.90 7.24
CA LEU A 123 -2.17 -7.40 7.82
C LEU A 123 -2.27 -5.93 7.47
N THR A 124 -3.12 -5.60 6.50
CA THR A 124 -3.41 -4.21 6.11
C THR A 124 -4.69 -3.75 6.79
N LEU A 125 -4.56 -2.82 7.74
CA LEU A 125 -5.66 -2.24 8.50
C LEU A 125 -5.90 -0.80 8.08
N SER A 126 -7.14 -0.48 7.72
CA SER A 126 -7.54 0.91 7.50
C SER A 126 -7.82 1.59 8.84
N LEU A 127 -7.20 2.75 9.07
CA LEU A 127 -7.46 3.60 10.23
C LEU A 127 -8.48 4.67 9.86
N LYS A 128 -9.55 4.79 10.65
CA LYS A 128 -10.60 5.79 10.45
C LYS A 128 -10.73 6.71 11.64
N ALA A 129 -10.98 7.99 11.36
CA ALA A 129 -11.34 8.95 12.39
C ALA A 129 -12.76 8.70 12.93
N PRO A 130 -13.04 9.20 14.15
CA PRO A 130 -14.41 9.31 14.66
C PRO A 130 -15.33 10.07 13.69
N GLU A 131 -16.64 9.87 13.86
CA GLU A 131 -17.65 10.58 13.06
C GLU A 131 -17.48 12.10 13.16
N GLY A 132 -17.55 12.79 12.03
CA GLY A 132 -17.33 14.24 11.93
C GLY A 132 -15.86 14.67 11.81
N ALA A 133 -14.89 13.77 11.95
CA ALA A 133 -13.48 14.04 11.71
C ALA A 133 -13.01 13.53 10.33
N THR A 134 -11.97 14.16 9.78
CA THR A 134 -11.47 13.89 8.41
C THR A 134 -10.20 13.06 8.37
N GLY A 135 -9.63 12.73 9.53
CA GLY A 135 -8.41 11.94 9.66
C GLY A 135 -8.53 10.57 9.03
N SER A 136 -7.43 10.09 8.47
CA SER A 136 -7.34 8.77 7.86
C SER A 136 -5.95 8.20 8.03
N GLY A 137 -5.83 6.88 7.94
CA GLY A 137 -4.53 6.25 7.89
C GLY A 137 -4.60 4.79 7.49
N MET A 138 -3.45 4.15 7.50
CA MET A 138 -3.28 2.73 7.24
C MET A 138 -2.16 2.19 8.10
N VAL A 139 -2.33 0.98 8.60
CA VAL A 139 -1.26 0.18 9.22
C VAL A 139 -1.05 -1.06 8.38
N VAL A 140 0.21 -1.39 8.11
CA VAL A 140 0.60 -2.64 7.46
C VAL A 140 1.56 -3.38 8.38
N SER A 141 1.18 -4.58 8.81
CA SER A 141 2.07 -5.48 9.55
C SER A 141 2.61 -6.57 8.63
N ARG A 142 3.94 -6.61 8.46
CA ARG A 142 4.62 -7.59 7.60
C ARG A 142 5.43 -8.57 8.41
N ASN A 143 5.23 -9.86 8.14
CA ASN A 143 6.00 -10.89 8.82
C ASN A 143 7.35 -11.11 8.13
N LEU A 144 8.45 -10.89 8.83
CA LEU A 144 9.81 -11.15 8.36
C LEU A 144 10.41 -12.40 9.02
N GLY A 145 9.59 -13.34 9.45
CA GLY A 145 9.98 -14.52 10.23
C GLY A 145 9.97 -14.26 11.73
N LEU A 146 11.14 -14.06 12.34
CA LEU A 146 11.27 -13.90 13.81
C LEU A 146 10.73 -12.55 14.32
N VAL A 147 10.61 -11.57 13.43
CA VAL A 147 10.10 -10.23 13.72
C VAL A 147 9.07 -9.82 12.69
N ASP A 148 8.27 -8.83 13.04
CA ASP A 148 7.36 -8.16 12.13
C ASP A 148 7.85 -6.72 11.90
N THR A 149 7.56 -6.17 10.72
CA THR A 149 7.52 -4.71 10.55
C THR A 149 6.10 -4.22 10.79
N ILE A 150 5.98 -3.01 11.32
CA ILE A 150 4.74 -2.24 11.28
C ILE A 150 5.03 -0.93 10.59
N ASP A 151 4.35 -0.71 9.48
CA ASP A 151 4.38 0.52 8.72
C ASP A 151 3.07 1.27 8.93
N VAL A 152 3.16 2.53 9.34
CA VAL A 152 2.00 3.38 9.61
C VAL A 152 2.06 4.61 8.74
N SER A 153 0.94 4.94 8.11
CA SER A 153 0.72 6.21 7.44
C SER A 153 -0.55 6.87 7.97
N ILE A 154 -0.49 8.18 8.19
CA ILE A 154 -1.62 9.00 8.62
C ILE A 154 -1.70 10.26 7.77
N ALA A 155 -2.90 10.80 7.63
CA ALA A 155 -3.17 12.03 6.91
C ALA A 155 -4.33 12.79 7.54
N LYS A 156 -4.41 14.09 7.24
CA LYS A 156 -5.48 15.00 7.67
C LYS A 156 -5.61 15.10 9.19
N LEU A 157 -4.49 14.93 9.92
CA LEU A 157 -4.42 15.19 11.36
C LEU A 157 -3.79 16.57 11.61
N LYS A 158 -3.64 16.97 12.89
CA LYS A 158 -3.01 18.25 13.23
C LYS A 158 -1.58 18.31 12.68
N PRO A 159 -1.15 19.40 12.03
CA PRO A 159 0.23 19.59 11.57
C PRO A 159 1.25 19.56 12.71
N MET A 160 2.49 19.16 12.40
CA MET A 160 3.64 19.23 13.30
C MET A 160 3.42 18.62 14.69
N THR A 161 2.55 17.61 14.79
CA THR A 161 2.07 17.03 16.05
C THR A 161 2.57 15.59 16.19
N GLU A 162 2.98 15.21 17.39
CA GLU A 162 3.42 13.85 17.71
C GLU A 162 2.21 12.95 17.99
N TYR A 163 2.25 11.72 17.49
CA TYR A 163 1.25 10.70 17.68
C TYR A 163 1.91 9.36 18.03
N GLY A 164 1.33 8.67 19.01
CA GLY A 164 1.63 7.27 19.29
C GLY A 164 0.56 6.35 18.66
N VAL A 165 1.01 5.21 18.16
CA VAL A 165 0.17 4.12 17.69
C VAL A 165 0.24 3.01 18.73
N PHE A 166 -0.91 2.55 19.21
CA PHE A 166 -1.00 1.60 20.31
C PHE A 166 -1.90 0.44 19.93
N PHE A 167 -1.68 -0.72 20.53
CA PHE A 167 -2.78 -1.66 20.74
C PHE A 167 -3.70 -1.09 21.82
N GLU A 168 -5.00 -1.06 21.55
CA GLU A 168 -6.01 -0.50 22.45
C GLU A 168 -5.86 -1.08 23.86
N GLY A 169 -5.73 -0.20 24.86
CA GLY A 169 -5.52 -0.58 26.26
C GLY A 169 -4.07 -0.85 26.67
N GLN A 170 -3.08 -0.65 25.79
CA GLN A 170 -1.65 -0.70 26.15
C GLN A 170 -1.04 0.69 26.31
N ASP A 171 -0.07 0.79 27.22
CA ASP A 171 0.59 2.06 27.58
C ASP A 171 1.81 2.38 26.70
N GLU A 172 2.41 1.38 26.06
CA GLU A 172 3.59 1.54 25.23
C GLU A 172 3.22 1.61 23.73
N PRO A 173 3.69 2.62 22.99
CA PRO A 173 3.40 2.72 21.57
C PRO A 173 4.18 1.66 20.78
N VAL A 174 3.54 1.08 19.77
CA VAL A 174 4.21 0.22 18.78
C VAL A 174 4.95 1.04 17.72
N VAL A 175 4.47 2.27 17.45
CA VAL A 175 5.07 3.23 16.53
C VAL A 175 4.84 4.63 17.08
N VAL A 176 5.85 5.49 16.98
CA VAL A 176 5.73 6.94 17.24
C VAL A 176 6.02 7.68 15.95
N LEU A 177 5.21 8.67 15.62
CA LEU A 177 5.42 9.51 14.45
C LEU A 177 5.04 10.96 14.69
N LYS A 178 5.61 11.86 13.90
CA LYS A 178 5.26 13.28 13.88
C LYS A 178 4.72 13.65 12.50
N THR A 179 3.60 14.36 12.46
CA THR A 179 3.05 14.88 11.21
C THR A 179 3.88 16.05 10.67
N ASN A 180 3.85 16.25 9.35
CA ASN A 180 4.39 17.43 8.67
C ASN A 180 3.42 18.63 8.74
N ASP A 181 3.75 19.70 8.04
CA ASP A 181 2.95 20.94 7.92
C ASP A 181 1.56 20.71 7.29
N LYS A 182 1.39 19.64 6.52
CA LYS A 182 0.11 19.24 5.91
C LYS A 182 -0.68 18.23 6.74
N GLY A 183 -0.22 17.90 7.95
CA GLY A 183 -0.92 16.95 8.82
C GLY A 183 -0.81 15.49 8.36
N ALA A 184 0.22 15.16 7.57
CA ALA A 184 0.52 13.80 7.13
C ALA A 184 1.80 13.28 7.79
N GLY A 185 1.90 11.99 8.04
CA GLY A 185 3.07 11.38 8.66
C GLY A 185 3.19 9.90 8.31
N MET A 186 4.42 9.41 8.27
CA MET A 186 4.74 8.00 8.06
C MET A 186 5.84 7.59 9.02
N ALA A 187 5.76 6.38 9.55
CA ALA A 187 6.82 5.78 10.36
C ALA A 187 6.74 4.26 10.31
N SER A 188 7.87 3.64 10.61
CA SER A 188 8.01 2.19 10.65
C SER A 188 8.63 1.77 11.98
N SER A 189 8.21 0.61 12.47
CA SER A 189 8.89 -0.10 13.56
C SER A 189 9.15 -1.55 13.18
N ILE A 190 10.13 -2.16 13.84
CA ILE A 190 10.46 -3.57 13.70
C ILE A 190 10.47 -4.18 15.10
N GLY A 191 9.78 -5.30 15.29
CA GLY A 191 9.73 -5.98 16.57
C GLY A 191 8.81 -7.20 16.55
N PRO A 192 8.65 -7.92 17.67
CA PRO A 192 7.76 -9.08 17.76
C PRO A 192 6.29 -8.63 17.90
N VAL A 193 5.81 -7.77 16.99
CA VAL A 193 4.61 -6.96 17.24
C VAL A 193 3.34 -7.81 17.30
N ARG A 194 3.26 -8.91 16.54
CA ARG A 194 2.14 -9.86 16.66
C ARG A 194 2.11 -10.58 18.01
N THR A 195 3.26 -10.74 18.66
CA THR A 195 3.35 -11.29 20.02
C THR A 195 2.94 -10.24 21.05
N ILE A 196 3.30 -8.98 20.83
CA ILE A 196 2.94 -7.84 21.70
C ILE A 196 1.44 -7.51 21.64
N GLY A 197 0.85 -7.64 20.45
CA GLY A 197 -0.57 -7.42 20.20
C GLY A 197 -1.47 -8.58 20.63
N ALA A 198 -0.91 -9.73 20.99
CA ALA A 198 -1.70 -10.83 21.52
C ALA A 198 -2.38 -10.41 22.83
N PRO A 199 -3.68 -10.72 23.02
CA PRO A 199 -4.37 -10.40 24.26
C PRO A 199 -3.60 -10.97 25.46
N ARG A 200 -3.31 -10.12 26.47
CA ARG A 200 -2.65 -10.57 27.72
C ARG A 200 -3.54 -11.55 28.50
N GLU A 201 -4.84 -11.51 28.28
CA GLU A 201 -5.80 -12.55 28.66
C GLU A 201 -6.72 -12.86 27.45
N PRO A 202 -7.10 -14.13 27.23
CA PRO A 202 -7.96 -14.55 26.13
C PRO A 202 -9.38 -13.99 26.33
N THR A 203 -9.59 -12.76 25.89
CA THR A 203 -10.92 -12.17 25.79
C THR A 203 -11.57 -12.66 24.50
N ALA A 204 -12.82 -13.11 24.61
CA ALA A 204 -13.56 -13.81 23.59
C ALA A 204 -13.50 -13.13 22.20
N GLY A 205 -12.71 -13.70 21.29
CA GLY A 205 -12.87 -13.56 19.84
C GLY A 205 -12.78 -12.15 19.23
N LYS A 206 -12.25 -11.14 19.93
CA LYS A 206 -12.02 -9.81 19.34
C LYS A 206 -10.56 -9.65 18.95
N GLU A 207 -10.33 -9.36 17.67
CA GLU A 207 -8.98 -9.06 17.17
C GLU A 207 -8.43 -7.80 17.86
N PRO A 208 -7.12 -7.77 18.18
CA PRO A 208 -6.50 -6.60 18.81
C PRO A 208 -6.61 -5.38 17.91
N ARG A 209 -7.21 -4.32 18.44
CA ARG A 209 -7.47 -3.07 17.71
C ARG A 209 -6.30 -2.12 17.84
N LEU A 210 -5.86 -1.53 16.73
CA LEU A 210 -4.86 -0.46 16.74
C LEU A 210 -5.54 0.90 16.84
N VAL A 211 -4.97 1.77 17.66
CA VAL A 211 -5.44 3.14 17.85
C VAL A 211 -4.31 4.13 17.69
N VAL A 212 -4.61 5.29 17.12
CA VAL A 212 -3.68 6.43 17.02
C VAL A 212 -4.13 7.50 18.00
N VAL A 213 -3.21 7.98 18.81
CA VAL A 213 -3.45 8.93 19.89
C VAL A 213 -2.52 10.12 19.74
N GLU A 214 -3.02 11.32 20.01
CA GLU A 214 -2.19 12.53 20.07
C GLU A 214 -1.30 12.50 21.31
N GLY A 215 0.02 12.56 21.10
CA GLY A 215 1.04 12.31 22.13
C GLY A 215 1.25 10.83 22.42
N LEU A 216 1.99 10.54 23.51
CA LEU A 216 2.50 9.20 23.83
C LEU A 216 1.79 8.51 24.99
N LYS A 217 0.57 8.96 25.34
CA LYS A 217 -0.22 8.37 26.42
C LYS A 217 -1.32 7.47 25.86
N GLY A 218 -1.09 6.17 25.82
CA GLY A 218 -2.01 5.18 25.21
C GLY A 218 -3.45 5.18 25.76
N THR A 219 -3.67 5.68 26.98
CA THR A 219 -5.00 5.81 27.59
C THR A 219 -5.81 7.03 27.12
N ALA A 220 -5.23 7.93 26.32
CA ALA A 220 -5.95 9.10 25.84
C ALA A 220 -6.90 8.73 24.68
N SER A 221 -7.90 9.57 24.43
CA SER A 221 -8.92 9.30 23.41
C SER A 221 -8.29 9.18 22.02
N PRO A 222 -8.58 8.11 21.27
CA PRO A 222 -7.98 7.90 19.97
C PRO A 222 -8.55 8.86 18.92
N VAL A 223 -7.66 9.38 18.07
CA VAL A 223 -8.02 10.22 16.92
C VAL A 223 -8.24 9.40 15.64
N LEU A 224 -7.65 8.19 15.58
CA LEU A 224 -7.93 7.18 14.56
C LEU A 224 -8.00 5.80 15.23
N ALA A 225 -8.75 4.88 14.63
CA ALA A 225 -8.75 3.49 15.05
C ALA A 225 -8.89 2.54 13.86
N SER A 226 -8.30 1.35 13.98
CA SER A 226 -8.46 0.28 13.01
C SER A 226 -9.92 -0.21 13.02
N ARG A 227 -10.37 -0.63 11.83
CA ARG A 227 -11.59 -1.40 11.63
C ARG A 227 -11.25 -2.83 11.32
#